data_AF-A0A158PJG8-F1
#
_entry.id   AF-A0A158PJG8-F1
#
_cell.length_a   1.000
_cell.length_b   1.000
_cell.length_c   1.000
_cell.angle_alpha   90.00
_cell.angle_beta   90.00
_cell.angle_gamma   90.00
#
_symmetry.space_group_name_H-M   'P 1'
#
loop_
_entity.id
_entity.type
_entity.pdbx_description
1 polymer ?
#
loop_
_entity_poly.entity_id
_entity_poly.type
_entity_poly.pdbx_seq_one_letter_code
_entity_poly.pdbx_strand_id
1 'polypeptide(L)'
;MHQPGYLRTPGRIDRPAFYDIRVESKSRQAAHEATRKSSKALVADECEETNRITSRFSVRILWIIFSTVSLICFCTQCMLVFEKYQKKEKIVNVELEFESAPFPAITVCNLNPFKNHLARSVQEISETLDAFHQAVTYSNTANHERIRNYRFVQYEAVYSACDCGRGLTVECVGSDAVPPNITSACICNYDRRDGSVWPCYGTKTWTELVCPECNDIGYCNMPNTIGTDSIPCLCQLNMGYCILKGEERLRRVWEFRGRVVPPMDNPFRNDFLNHLKELGYGNMTDQVAITTRAKEELILKMSALPPQRRAALGYGKSELIKQCSFNSMQCDIEREFKLHIDPEFGNCYTFNADPSRVLASSRAGPSYGLRLMMFVNTSDYLPTTEATGVRITIHGQKQCPFPDTFGYSAPTGTVSAFGISLVINRLEDGGCFDSNTSLPLGYIYRGYSYEPEISYISIDHKGCYRNCYQKRIINRCGCADPRFPKPSSRTQICDIRNEYTSKFVFQFTSDSIKNKGKHCEFSMHALELIIALYFWYFKKGTIFCNNLELSFINISIVGHKN
;
A
#
# COMPACT_ATOMS: atom_id res chain seq x y z
N MET A 1 -2.00 66.04 -27.54
CA MET A 1 -1.05 66.63 -26.57
C MET A 1 0.03 65.59 -26.32
N HIS A 2 1.10 65.63 -27.11
CA HIS A 2 2.43 66.17 -26.75
C HIS A 2 3.38 65.13 -26.12
N GLN A 3 4.28 64.59 -26.95
CA GLN A 3 5.73 64.52 -26.64
C GLN A 3 6.31 65.96 -26.58
N PRO A 4 7.59 66.26 -26.18
CA PRO A 4 8.69 65.51 -25.52
C PRO A 4 9.42 66.34 -24.40
N GLY A 5 10.58 65.86 -23.88
CA GLY A 5 11.66 66.68 -23.24
C GLY A 5 11.89 66.42 -21.73
N TYR A 6 13.04 65.92 -21.25
CA TYR A 6 14.42 66.45 -21.09
C TYR A 6 14.71 67.20 -19.75
N LEU A 7 15.86 66.82 -19.14
CA LEU A 7 16.70 67.48 -18.10
C LEU A 7 16.19 67.42 -16.64
N ARG A 8 16.98 67.16 -15.57
CA ARG A 8 18.41 67.44 -15.28
C ARG A 8 18.92 66.55 -14.09
N THR A 9 20.24 66.35 -14.04
CA THR A 9 21.14 65.75 -12.99
C THR A 9 21.14 66.50 -11.63
N PRO A 10 21.94 66.15 -10.56
CA PRO A 10 23.05 65.16 -10.40
C PRO A 10 23.10 64.35 -9.07
N GLY A 11 24.07 63.41 -8.94
CA GLY A 11 24.53 62.84 -7.66
C GLY A 11 25.38 61.56 -7.80
N ARG A 12 26.65 61.60 -7.35
CA ARG A 12 27.77 60.64 -7.59
C ARG A 12 28.22 59.98 -6.27
N ILE A 13 29.04 58.90 -6.37
CA ILE A 13 30.12 58.37 -5.48
C ILE A 13 30.04 56.82 -5.58
N ASP A 14 30.83 56.08 -6.36
CA ASP A 14 32.29 55.81 -6.46
C ASP A 14 32.62 54.37 -5.98
N ARG A 15 33.21 53.59 -6.90
CA ARG A 15 34.10 52.44 -6.62
C ARG A 15 35.48 52.81 -7.18
N PRO A 16 36.61 52.39 -6.58
CA PRO A 16 37.90 52.64 -7.15
C PRO A 16 38.30 51.59 -8.19
N ALA A 17 39.15 52.06 -9.09
CA ALA A 17 39.63 51.42 -10.30
C ALA A 17 41.07 50.89 -10.14
N PHE A 18 41.41 49.96 -11.03
CA PHE A 18 42.74 49.78 -11.59
C PHE A 18 43.29 51.10 -12.16
N TYR A 19 44.59 51.33 -12.12
CA TYR A 19 45.33 51.88 -13.28
C TYR A 19 46.83 51.58 -13.22
N ASP A 20 47.36 51.48 -14.43
CA ASP A 20 48.72 51.26 -14.91
C ASP A 20 49.38 52.62 -15.27
N ILE A 21 50.63 52.56 -15.76
CA ILE A 21 51.33 53.52 -16.64
C ILE A 21 52.40 54.45 -16.01
N ARG A 22 53.66 54.04 -16.20
CA ARG A 22 54.72 54.60 -17.10
C ARG A 22 55.14 56.11 -17.10
N VAL A 23 56.49 56.26 -17.08
CA VAL A 23 57.44 57.24 -17.71
C VAL A 23 57.51 58.69 -17.18
N GLU A 24 58.72 59.13 -16.80
CA GLU A 24 59.54 60.26 -17.36
C GLU A 24 60.61 60.66 -16.32
N SER A 25 61.91 60.49 -16.62
CA SER A 25 62.84 61.48 -17.16
C SER A 25 63.51 62.44 -16.15
N LYS A 26 64.85 62.45 -16.23
CA LYS A 26 65.82 63.57 -16.04
C LYS A 26 66.04 64.24 -14.66
N SER A 27 67.33 64.57 -14.50
CA SER A 27 67.97 65.66 -13.74
C SER A 27 67.94 65.59 -12.21
N ARG A 28 69.09 65.32 -11.56
CA ARG A 28 70.18 66.26 -11.19
C ARG A 28 69.75 67.36 -10.21
N GLN A 29 70.17 67.19 -8.95
CA GLN A 29 70.90 68.18 -8.13
C GLN A 29 71.25 67.49 -6.80
N ALA A 30 72.54 67.22 -6.57
CA ALA A 30 73.43 68.03 -5.74
C ALA A 30 73.15 67.80 -4.24
N ALA A 31 73.85 66.87 -3.61
CA ALA A 31 75.18 67.04 -3.01
C ALA A 31 75.11 67.63 -1.58
N HIS A 32 75.18 66.73 -0.60
CA HIS A 32 75.83 66.82 0.72
C HIS A 32 75.93 65.33 1.14
N GLU A 33 77.07 64.73 1.48
CA GLU A 33 78.23 65.27 2.17
C GLU A 33 79.46 64.36 1.95
N ALA A 34 80.61 65.02 1.82
CA ALA A 34 81.99 64.55 1.80
C ALA A 34 82.29 63.37 2.76
N THR A 35 83.23 62.43 2.57
CA THR A 35 84.48 62.41 1.82
C THR A 35 85.07 61.01 2.00
N ARG A 36 85.35 60.26 0.91
CA ARG A 36 86.57 59.43 0.82
C ARG A 36 86.83 59.01 -0.63
N LYS A 37 87.22 60.00 -1.44
CA LYS A 37 88.14 59.74 -2.55
C LYS A 37 89.53 59.59 -1.94
N SER A 38 90.27 58.58 -2.36
CA SER A 38 91.43 58.77 -3.25
C SER A 38 92.56 57.78 -2.98
N SER A 39 92.83 57.00 -4.02
CA SER A 39 94.14 56.68 -4.58
C SER A 39 95.11 55.73 -3.87
N LYS A 40 95.55 54.74 -4.68
CA LYS A 40 96.78 53.92 -4.65
C LYS A 40 96.68 52.69 -3.74
N ALA A 41 96.51 51.51 -4.35
CA ALA A 41 97.60 50.64 -4.82
C ALA A 41 98.35 50.01 -3.64
N LEU A 42 98.24 48.69 -3.49
CA LEU A 42 99.36 47.80 -3.19
C LEU A 42 98.87 46.33 -3.19
N VAL A 43 99.62 45.48 -3.92
CA VAL A 43 99.90 44.05 -3.64
C VAL A 43 98.72 43.08 -3.89
N ALA A 44 98.60 42.40 -5.04
CA ALA A 44 99.42 41.26 -5.51
C ALA A 44 99.43 40.10 -4.51
N ASP A 45 98.60 39.07 -4.71
CA ASP A 45 99.08 37.69 -4.87
C ASP A 45 97.93 36.71 -5.15
N GLU A 46 98.24 35.75 -6.00
CA GLU A 46 97.67 34.40 -6.13
C GLU A 46 96.63 33.95 -5.08
N CYS A 47 95.43 33.62 -5.56
CA CYS A 47 94.84 32.28 -5.37
C CYS A 47 93.59 32.16 -6.24
N GLU A 48 93.85 31.99 -7.53
CA GLU A 48 92.95 31.44 -8.53
C GLU A 48 92.76 29.94 -8.26
N GLU A 49 91.80 29.51 -7.43
CA GLU A 49 91.29 28.12 -7.51
C GLU A 49 89.97 27.78 -6.80
N THR A 50 88.99 28.70 -6.70
CA THR A 50 87.67 28.33 -6.10
C THR A 50 86.42 28.83 -6.82
N ASN A 51 86.52 29.50 -7.98
CA ASN A 51 85.34 30.13 -8.62
C ASN A 51 84.94 29.63 -10.02
N ARG A 52 85.50 28.51 -10.50
CA ARG A 52 85.03 27.86 -11.75
C ARG A 52 84.10 26.66 -11.56
N ILE A 53 83.99 26.13 -10.34
CA ILE A 53 83.13 24.97 -10.04
C ILE A 53 81.70 25.43 -9.66
N THR A 54 81.55 26.60 -9.04
CA THR A 54 80.29 27.14 -8.52
C THR A 54 79.27 27.51 -9.60
N SER A 55 79.70 27.93 -10.80
CA SER A 55 78.78 28.26 -11.91
C SER A 55 78.15 27.01 -12.56
N ARG A 56 78.95 25.97 -12.81
CA ARG A 56 78.44 24.71 -13.42
C ARG A 56 77.66 23.86 -12.42
N PHE A 57 78.04 23.87 -11.14
CA PHE A 57 77.32 23.14 -10.09
C PHE A 57 75.97 23.81 -9.77
N SER A 58 75.90 25.15 -9.72
CA SER A 58 74.64 25.87 -9.49
C SER A 58 73.64 25.74 -10.64
N VAL A 59 74.11 25.75 -11.90
CA VAL A 59 73.24 25.50 -13.06
C VAL A 59 72.74 24.05 -13.07
N ARG A 60 73.58 23.07 -12.69
CA ARG A 60 73.14 21.67 -12.53
C ARG A 60 72.12 21.51 -11.41
N ILE A 61 72.33 22.18 -10.27
CA ILE A 61 71.36 22.19 -9.16
C ILE A 61 70.03 22.82 -9.61
N LEU A 62 70.06 23.91 -10.39
CA LEU A 62 68.85 24.54 -10.93
C LEU A 62 68.09 23.61 -11.88
N TRP A 63 68.77 22.91 -12.78
CA TRP A 63 68.15 21.91 -13.66
C TRP A 63 67.65 20.69 -12.90
N ILE A 64 68.34 20.27 -11.83
CA ILE A 64 67.87 19.20 -10.94
C ILE A 64 66.60 19.64 -10.21
N ILE A 65 66.54 20.86 -9.66
CA ILE A 65 65.35 21.41 -9.00
C ILE A 65 64.19 21.52 -10.00
N PHE A 66 64.45 22.03 -11.21
CA PHE A 66 63.42 22.13 -12.23
C PHE A 66 62.89 20.75 -12.66
N SER A 67 63.79 19.79 -12.84
CA SER A 67 63.44 18.41 -13.19
C SER A 67 62.68 17.70 -12.05
N THR A 68 63.08 17.90 -10.79
CA THR A 68 62.37 17.33 -9.63
C THR A 68 60.99 17.94 -9.44
N VAL A 69 60.85 19.26 -9.61
CA VAL A 69 59.52 19.92 -9.58
C VAL A 69 58.63 19.40 -10.72
N SER A 70 59.15 19.27 -11.93
CA SER A 70 58.41 18.70 -13.06
C SER A 70 57.99 17.24 -12.81
N LEU A 71 58.87 16.44 -12.20
CA LEU A 71 58.58 15.05 -11.84
C LEU A 71 57.49 14.97 -10.76
N ILE A 72 57.56 15.83 -9.75
CA ILE A 72 56.53 15.92 -8.70
C ILE A 72 55.18 16.33 -9.31
N CYS A 73 55.14 17.34 -10.18
CA CYS A 73 53.92 17.73 -10.88
C CYS A 73 53.35 16.63 -11.78
N PHE A 74 54.21 15.86 -12.45
CA PHE A 74 53.75 14.71 -13.24
C PHE A 74 53.15 13.62 -12.34
N CYS A 75 53.82 13.28 -11.24
CA CYS A 75 53.31 12.30 -10.28
C CYS A 75 51.97 12.75 -9.67
N THR A 76 51.79 14.03 -9.33
CA THR A 76 50.51 14.54 -8.80
C THR A 76 49.40 14.47 -9.85
N GLN A 77 49.66 14.80 -11.12
CA GLN A 77 48.67 14.62 -12.20
C GLN A 77 48.31 13.15 -12.41
N CYS A 78 49.29 12.24 -12.40
CA CYS A 78 49.04 10.81 -12.50
C CYS A 78 48.20 10.29 -11.33
N MET A 79 48.46 10.76 -10.10
CA MET A 79 47.65 10.39 -8.93
C MET A 79 46.22 10.94 -9.04
N LEU A 80 46.02 12.17 -9.50
CA LEU A 80 44.69 12.75 -9.72
C LEU A 80 43.91 12.01 -10.81
N VAL A 81 44.57 11.61 -11.91
CA VAL A 81 43.94 10.80 -12.97
C VAL A 81 43.62 9.40 -12.45
N PHE A 82 44.50 8.80 -11.66
CA PHE A 82 44.25 7.50 -11.05
C PHE A 82 43.09 7.55 -10.04
N GLU A 83 43.02 8.58 -9.20
CA GLU A 83 41.87 8.82 -8.33
C GLU A 83 40.58 9.01 -9.13
N LYS A 84 40.62 9.74 -10.24
CA LYS A 84 39.46 9.92 -11.13
C LYS A 84 39.05 8.62 -11.82
N TYR A 85 40.01 7.79 -12.22
CA TYR A 85 39.77 6.47 -12.78
C TYR A 85 39.15 5.52 -11.74
N GLN A 86 39.66 5.53 -10.50
CA GLN A 86 39.10 4.76 -9.39
C GLN A 86 37.70 5.23 -8.97
N LYS A 87 37.38 6.52 -9.16
CA LYS A 87 36.03 7.06 -8.91
C LYS A 87 34.96 6.54 -9.87
N LYS A 88 35.33 5.88 -10.98
CA LYS A 88 34.39 5.29 -11.97
C LYS A 88 33.24 6.23 -12.34
N GLU A 89 33.53 7.50 -12.60
CA GLU A 89 32.49 8.47 -12.96
C GLU A 89 31.76 8.02 -14.24
N LYS A 90 30.44 7.80 -14.14
CA LYS A 90 29.60 7.32 -15.24
C LYS A 90 29.06 8.50 -16.04
N ILE A 91 29.10 8.41 -17.37
CA ILE A 91 28.51 9.41 -18.27
C ILE A 91 27.05 9.02 -18.53
N VAL A 92 26.13 9.98 -18.34
CA VAL A 92 24.71 9.80 -18.66
C VAL A 92 24.46 10.39 -20.05
N ASN A 93 24.10 9.53 -21.01
CA ASN A 93 23.62 9.97 -22.32
C ASN A 93 22.09 9.94 -22.30
N VAL A 94 21.46 11.03 -22.77
CA VAL A 94 20.00 11.14 -22.92
C VAL A 94 19.69 11.15 -24.41
N GLU A 95 19.05 10.08 -24.88
CA GLU A 95 18.57 9.96 -26.26
C GLU A 95 17.04 9.82 -26.24
N LEU A 96 16.36 10.60 -27.08
CA LEU A 96 14.90 10.61 -27.19
C LEU A 96 14.51 9.85 -28.45
N GLU A 97 14.02 8.62 -28.29
CA GLU A 97 13.45 7.82 -29.38
C GLU A 97 11.94 8.07 -29.48
N PHE A 98 11.47 8.53 -30.64
CA PHE A 98 10.05 8.77 -30.93
C PHE A 98 9.39 7.57 -31.63
N GLU A 99 9.79 6.35 -31.28
CA GLU A 99 9.26 5.11 -31.87
C GLU A 99 8.07 4.53 -31.07
N SER A 100 7.39 3.54 -31.65
CA SER A 100 6.32 2.81 -30.99
C SER A 100 6.86 2.08 -29.75
N ALA A 101 6.51 2.55 -28.56
CA ALA A 101 6.96 1.96 -27.31
C ALA A 101 6.05 0.81 -26.86
N PRO A 102 6.61 -0.29 -26.32
CA PRO A 102 5.81 -1.36 -25.73
C PRO A 102 4.97 -0.80 -24.59
N PHE A 103 3.67 -1.09 -24.61
CA PHE A 103 2.76 -0.62 -23.57
C PHE A 103 2.94 -1.51 -22.33
N PRO A 104 2.99 -0.97 -21.10
CA PRO A 104 3.14 -1.79 -19.90
C PRO A 104 1.88 -2.64 -19.63
N ALA A 105 2.01 -3.60 -18.73
CA ALA A 105 0.85 -4.29 -18.18
C ALA A 105 0.14 -3.38 -17.16
N ILE A 106 -1.18 -3.29 -17.27
CA ILE A 106 -2.00 -2.43 -16.41
C ILE A 106 -2.97 -3.30 -15.62
N THR A 107 -2.78 -3.36 -14.31
CA THR A 107 -3.70 -4.06 -13.40
C THR A 107 -4.66 -3.06 -12.78
N VAL A 108 -5.97 -3.29 -12.92
CA VAL A 108 -7.02 -2.51 -12.27
C VAL A 108 -7.79 -3.34 -11.25
N CYS A 109 -8.00 -2.80 -10.05
CA CYS A 109 -8.71 -3.43 -8.95
C CYS A 109 -9.79 -2.50 -8.41
N ASN A 110 -10.85 -3.06 -7.81
CA ASN A 110 -11.76 -2.28 -7.00
C ASN A 110 -11.11 -1.98 -5.62
N LEU A 111 -11.34 -0.80 -5.04
CA LEU A 111 -10.91 -0.52 -3.66
C LEU A 111 -11.68 -1.35 -2.63
N ASN A 112 -12.91 -1.76 -2.96
CA ASN A 112 -13.65 -2.73 -2.17
C ASN A 112 -13.35 -4.16 -2.68
N PRO A 113 -12.78 -5.06 -1.86
CA PRO A 113 -12.35 -6.38 -2.34
C PRO A 113 -13.51 -7.33 -2.61
N PHE A 114 -14.56 -7.27 -1.79
CA PHE A 114 -15.69 -8.20 -1.83
C PHE A 114 -17.02 -7.47 -1.64
N LYS A 115 -18.04 -7.96 -2.33
CA LYS A 115 -19.41 -7.44 -2.22
C LYS A 115 -19.95 -7.66 -0.82
N ASN A 116 -20.43 -6.61 -0.14
CA ASN A 116 -20.87 -6.69 1.25
C ASN A 116 -21.97 -7.74 1.46
N HIS A 117 -22.98 -7.78 0.58
CA HIS A 117 -24.06 -8.76 0.68
C HIS A 117 -23.59 -10.22 0.54
N LEU A 118 -22.56 -10.48 -0.28
CA LEU A 118 -21.98 -11.82 -0.45
C LEU A 118 -20.92 -12.16 0.59
N ALA A 119 -20.09 -11.20 0.98
CA ALA A 119 -19.06 -11.37 2.00
C ALA A 119 -19.71 -11.73 3.34
N ARG A 120 -20.82 -11.07 3.66
CA ARG A 120 -21.67 -11.43 4.79
C ARG A 120 -22.23 -12.83 4.67
N SER A 121 -22.23 -13.49 3.50
CA SER A 121 -22.63 -14.89 3.27
C SER A 121 -21.60 -15.94 3.71
N VAL A 122 -20.45 -15.53 4.27
CA VAL A 122 -19.43 -16.43 4.86
C VAL A 122 -19.34 -16.20 6.38
N GLN A 123 -19.41 -17.27 7.19
CA GLN A 123 -19.74 -17.19 8.62
C GLN A 123 -18.65 -16.40 9.36
N GLU A 124 -17.41 -16.80 9.11
CA GLU A 124 -16.21 -16.24 9.69
C GLU A 124 -16.06 -14.73 9.42
N ILE A 125 -16.57 -14.26 8.27
CA ILE A 125 -16.52 -12.85 7.86
C ILE A 125 -17.67 -12.04 8.47
N SER A 126 -18.87 -12.61 8.54
CA SER A 126 -20.01 -11.94 9.18
C SER A 126 -19.73 -11.68 10.65
N GLU A 127 -19.12 -12.63 11.36
CA GLU A 127 -18.69 -12.46 12.75
C GLU A 127 -17.69 -11.30 12.91
N THR A 128 -16.68 -11.21 12.04
CA THR A 128 -15.72 -10.09 12.09
C THR A 128 -16.38 -8.74 11.77
N LEU A 129 -17.31 -8.68 10.82
CA LEU A 129 -18.05 -7.45 10.50
C LEU A 129 -18.98 -7.01 11.64
N ASP A 130 -19.60 -7.96 12.34
CA ASP A 130 -20.44 -7.67 13.50
C ASP A 130 -19.57 -7.18 14.68
N ALA A 131 -18.45 -7.85 14.95
CA ALA A 131 -17.46 -7.41 15.94
C ALA A 131 -16.94 -5.99 15.65
N PHE A 132 -16.63 -5.68 14.39
CA PHE A 132 -16.25 -4.34 13.96
C PHE A 132 -17.34 -3.30 14.24
N HIS A 133 -18.59 -3.60 13.88
CA HIS A 133 -19.72 -2.70 14.14
C HIS A 133 -19.88 -2.40 15.64
N GLN A 134 -19.71 -3.42 16.50
CA GLN A 134 -19.72 -3.25 17.95
C GLN A 134 -18.59 -2.34 18.44
N ALA A 135 -17.36 -2.56 17.95
CA ALA A 135 -16.20 -1.75 18.33
C ALA A 135 -16.32 -0.28 17.88
N VAL A 136 -16.84 -0.03 16.67
CA VAL A 136 -17.10 1.33 16.18
C VAL A 136 -18.20 2.01 16.99
N THR A 137 -19.28 1.29 17.31
CA THR A 137 -20.36 1.79 18.18
C THR A 137 -19.84 2.17 19.58
N TYR A 138 -18.86 1.42 20.10
CA TYR A 138 -18.18 1.73 21.36
C TYR A 138 -17.35 3.02 21.29
N SER A 139 -16.67 3.28 20.17
CA SER A 139 -15.88 4.51 19.94
C SER A 139 -16.77 5.75 19.76
N ASN A 140 -17.88 5.62 19.02
CA ASN A 140 -18.69 6.74 18.54
C ASN A 140 -19.94 7.04 19.40
N THR A 141 -19.79 7.38 20.68
CA THR A 141 -20.90 7.98 21.48
C THR A 141 -21.32 9.39 21.02
N ALA A 142 -21.14 9.74 19.74
CA ALA A 142 -21.81 10.84 19.07
C ALA A 142 -22.12 10.50 17.59
N ASN A 143 -23.42 10.43 17.30
CA ASN A 143 -24.10 10.46 16.00
C ASN A 143 -24.26 9.16 15.17
N HIS A 144 -25.54 9.01 14.81
CA HIS A 144 -26.24 7.93 14.13
C HIS A 144 -25.84 7.74 12.66
N GLU A 145 -25.82 6.50 12.18
CA GLU A 145 -26.68 6.08 11.05
C GLU A 145 -26.85 4.56 10.96
N ARG A 146 -28.03 4.15 10.45
CA ARG A 146 -28.52 2.76 10.39
C ARG A 146 -27.86 1.99 9.26
N ILE A 147 -27.54 0.71 9.48
CA ILE A 147 -27.42 -0.27 8.40
C ILE A 147 -28.29 -1.48 8.71
N ARG A 148 -29.34 -1.67 7.91
CA ARG A 148 -30.13 -2.92 7.82
C ARG A 148 -29.53 -3.79 6.71
N ASN A 149 -28.82 -4.86 7.10
CA ASN A 149 -29.04 -6.28 6.79
C ASN A 149 -29.36 -6.81 5.34
N TYR A 150 -29.09 -8.06 4.85
CA TYR A 150 -29.20 -9.41 5.46
C TYR A 150 -28.48 -10.60 4.80
N ARG A 151 -28.44 -11.75 5.55
CA ARG A 151 -27.83 -13.05 5.24
C ARG A 151 -28.64 -14.26 5.81
N PHE A 152 -28.48 -15.43 5.19
CA PHE A 152 -28.97 -16.79 5.52
C PHE A 152 -28.63 -17.31 6.93
N VAL A 153 -29.61 -17.21 7.84
CA VAL A 153 -30.23 -18.19 8.78
C VAL A 153 -31.32 -17.33 9.39
N GLN A 154 -32.58 -17.54 9.04
CA GLN A 154 -33.57 -16.50 9.29
C GLN A 154 -33.81 -16.28 10.79
N TYR A 155 -33.80 -17.31 11.63
CA TYR A 155 -34.11 -17.15 13.05
C TYR A 155 -33.02 -17.73 13.96
N GLU A 156 -32.59 -16.95 14.95
CA GLU A 156 -31.70 -17.39 16.03
C GLU A 156 -32.24 -16.95 17.40
N ALA A 157 -31.93 -17.73 18.45
CA ALA A 157 -32.31 -17.37 19.81
C ALA A 157 -31.33 -16.31 20.37
N VAL A 158 -31.86 -15.20 20.89
CA VAL A 158 -31.05 -14.11 21.48
C VAL A 158 -31.63 -13.64 22.80
N TYR A 159 -30.77 -13.11 23.68
CA TYR A 159 -31.23 -12.38 24.86
C TYR A 159 -31.65 -10.96 24.49
N SER A 160 -32.79 -10.50 24.99
CA SER A 160 -33.24 -9.11 24.91
C SER A 160 -33.64 -8.60 26.29
N ALA A 161 -33.62 -7.29 26.51
CA ALA A 161 -34.25 -6.69 27.69
C ALA A 161 -35.74 -6.64 27.45
N CYS A 162 -36.55 -7.15 28.38
CA CYS A 162 -37.95 -7.38 28.09
C CYS A 162 -38.87 -6.88 29.20
N ASP A 163 -40.02 -6.36 28.78
CA ASP A 163 -41.15 -6.10 29.65
C ASP A 163 -42.18 -7.22 29.46
N CYS A 164 -42.33 -8.07 30.47
CA CYS A 164 -43.26 -9.19 30.46
C CYS A 164 -44.45 -8.86 31.36
N GLY A 165 -45.68 -9.04 30.86
CA GLY A 165 -46.88 -8.93 31.69
C GLY A 165 -46.90 -9.93 32.85
N ARG A 166 -47.74 -9.70 33.87
CA ARG A 166 -47.81 -10.59 35.04
C ARG A 166 -48.47 -11.92 34.68
N GLY A 167 -47.67 -12.99 34.52
CA GLY A 167 -48.11 -14.38 34.35
C GLY A 167 -47.02 -15.27 33.74
N LEU A 168 -47.09 -16.60 33.95
CA LEU A 168 -46.09 -17.57 33.45
C LEU A 168 -46.18 -17.87 31.94
N THR A 169 -47.26 -17.44 31.28
CA THR A 169 -47.60 -17.74 29.88
C THR A 169 -47.67 -16.49 28.99
N VAL A 170 -47.11 -15.38 29.45
CA VAL A 170 -47.30 -14.07 28.79
C VAL A 170 -46.14 -13.77 27.84
N GLU A 171 -46.48 -13.43 26.60
CA GLU A 171 -45.55 -12.87 25.61
C GLU A 171 -44.89 -11.61 26.17
N CYS A 172 -43.58 -11.50 26.02
CA CYS A 172 -42.83 -10.33 26.45
C CYS A 172 -42.60 -9.37 25.27
N VAL A 173 -42.47 -8.09 25.54
CA VAL A 173 -42.03 -7.11 24.56
C VAL A 173 -40.52 -6.90 24.72
N GLY A 174 -39.75 -7.34 23.72
CA GLY A 174 -38.29 -7.16 23.68
C GLY A 174 -37.87 -5.74 23.33
N SER A 175 -36.71 -5.32 23.84
CA SER A 175 -36.11 -4.02 23.60
C SER A 175 -34.59 -4.13 23.40
N ASP A 176 -34.01 -3.14 22.74
CA ASP A 176 -32.56 -3.05 22.49
C ASP A 176 -31.77 -2.50 23.71
N ALA A 177 -32.46 -2.25 24.83
CA ALA A 177 -31.86 -1.71 26.04
C ALA A 177 -31.04 -2.77 26.80
N VAL A 178 -30.11 -2.32 27.64
CA VAL A 178 -29.38 -3.20 28.54
C VAL A 178 -30.27 -3.50 29.76
N PRO A 179 -30.62 -4.77 30.03
CA PRO A 179 -31.45 -5.09 31.18
C PRO A 179 -30.66 -4.88 32.49
N PRO A 180 -31.33 -4.51 33.60
CA PRO A 180 -30.66 -4.33 34.88
C PRO A 180 -30.07 -5.65 35.39
N ASN A 181 -30.79 -6.77 35.22
CA ASN A 181 -30.39 -8.11 35.65
C ASN A 181 -30.76 -9.18 34.60
N ILE A 182 -30.17 -10.38 34.71
CA ILE A 182 -30.49 -11.50 33.81
C ILE A 182 -31.93 -12.01 33.96
N THR A 183 -32.55 -11.78 35.13
CA THR A 183 -33.94 -12.15 35.41
C THR A 183 -34.96 -11.26 34.70
N SER A 184 -34.55 -10.03 34.33
CA SER A 184 -35.31 -9.10 33.48
C SER A 184 -34.97 -9.24 31.99
N ALA A 185 -34.05 -10.15 31.65
CA ALA A 185 -33.83 -10.54 30.27
C ALA A 185 -34.84 -11.62 29.89
N CYS A 186 -35.20 -11.65 28.62
CA CYS A 186 -35.97 -12.75 28.05
C CYS A 186 -35.26 -13.24 26.79
N ILE A 187 -35.64 -14.44 26.34
CA ILE A 187 -35.11 -15.00 25.11
C ILE A 187 -36.12 -14.77 24.01
N CYS A 188 -35.62 -14.28 22.88
CA CYS A 188 -36.41 -13.89 21.74
C CYS A 188 -35.92 -14.57 20.47
N ASN A 189 -36.82 -14.69 19.51
CA ASN A 189 -36.46 -15.07 18.15
C ASN A 189 -35.94 -13.80 17.46
N TYR A 190 -34.68 -13.80 17.07
CA TYR A 190 -34.11 -12.74 16.27
C TYR A 190 -34.21 -13.11 14.80
N ASP A 191 -34.99 -12.34 14.06
CA ASP A 191 -35.07 -12.47 12.61
C ASP A 191 -33.85 -11.78 11.98
N ARG A 192 -32.95 -12.60 11.45
CA ARG A 192 -31.91 -12.17 10.53
C ARG A 192 -32.48 -11.92 9.11
N ARG A 193 -33.64 -11.29 8.94
CA ARG A 193 -34.18 -10.78 7.65
C ARG A 193 -34.85 -9.40 7.74
N ASP A 194 -35.28 -8.95 8.90
CA ASP A 194 -35.73 -7.55 9.08
C ASP A 194 -35.17 -6.85 10.33
N GLY A 195 -34.63 -7.61 11.25
CA GLY A 195 -33.97 -7.16 12.48
C GLY A 195 -34.88 -7.34 13.64
N SER A 196 -36.10 -7.83 13.43
CA SER A 196 -37.09 -8.01 14.46
C SER A 196 -36.60 -8.98 15.52
N VAL A 197 -36.92 -8.65 16.76
CA VAL A 197 -36.64 -9.46 17.95
C VAL A 197 -38.01 -9.79 18.51
N TRP A 198 -38.62 -10.83 17.95
CA TRP A 198 -39.99 -11.27 18.26
C TRP A 198 -40.24 -12.67 17.68
N PRO A 199 -41.00 -13.55 18.36
CA PRO A 199 -41.59 -13.42 19.70
C PRO A 199 -40.55 -13.56 20.80
N CYS A 200 -40.89 -13.05 21.98
CA CYS A 200 -40.03 -12.98 23.15
C CYS A 200 -40.74 -13.62 24.35
N TYR A 201 -40.03 -14.47 25.11
CA TYR A 201 -40.59 -15.14 26.28
C TYR A 201 -39.56 -15.24 27.40
N GLY A 202 -40.04 -15.19 28.65
CA GLY A 202 -39.17 -15.20 29.83
C GLY A 202 -38.22 -16.40 29.86
N THR A 203 -36.99 -16.20 30.31
CA THR A 203 -35.89 -17.19 30.25
C THR A 203 -36.25 -18.56 30.85
N LYS A 204 -37.12 -18.59 31.86
CA LYS A 204 -37.58 -19.84 32.53
C LYS A 204 -38.46 -20.74 31.67
N THR A 205 -39.01 -20.22 30.58
CA THR A 205 -39.89 -20.97 29.66
C THR A 205 -39.11 -21.65 28.54
N TRP A 206 -37.79 -21.45 28.50
CA TRP A 206 -36.90 -22.05 27.52
C TRP A 206 -36.13 -23.21 28.13
N THR A 207 -35.95 -24.27 27.35
CA THR A 207 -35.14 -25.43 27.72
C THR A 207 -34.23 -25.82 26.56
N GLU A 208 -33.07 -26.39 26.88
CA GLU A 208 -32.15 -26.89 25.86
C GLU A 208 -32.50 -28.33 25.51
N LEU A 209 -32.78 -28.57 24.23
CA LEU A 209 -33.06 -29.90 23.71
C LEU A 209 -32.28 -30.12 22.42
N VAL A 210 -32.14 -31.39 22.05
CA VAL A 210 -31.48 -31.79 20.80
C VAL A 210 -32.56 -31.99 19.74
N CYS A 211 -32.41 -31.33 18.60
CA CYS A 211 -33.31 -31.45 17.47
C CYS A 211 -32.79 -32.43 16.42
N PRO A 212 -33.60 -33.43 16.03
CA PRO A 212 -33.23 -34.42 15.02
C PRO A 212 -33.16 -33.87 13.59
N GLU A 213 -33.88 -32.77 13.32
CA GLU A 213 -34.01 -32.15 12.00
C GLU A 213 -34.34 -30.65 12.14
N CYS A 214 -33.62 -29.78 11.43
CA CYS A 214 -33.88 -28.33 11.37
C CYS A 214 -34.25 -27.94 9.94
N ASN A 215 -35.22 -27.02 9.79
CA ASN A 215 -35.54 -26.45 8.48
C ASN A 215 -34.52 -25.37 8.06
N ASP A 216 -34.54 -24.98 6.78
CA ASP A 216 -33.62 -23.99 6.18
C ASP A 216 -33.65 -22.60 6.83
N ILE A 217 -34.64 -22.33 7.68
CA ILE A 217 -34.83 -21.06 8.40
C ILE A 217 -34.44 -21.12 9.89
N GLY A 218 -33.98 -22.27 10.40
CA GLY A 218 -33.45 -22.44 11.76
C GLY A 218 -34.47 -22.89 12.82
N TYR A 219 -35.67 -23.27 12.41
CA TYR A 219 -36.70 -23.86 13.28
C TYR A 219 -36.66 -25.38 13.27
N CYS A 220 -37.02 -25.96 14.43
CA CYS A 220 -37.24 -27.37 14.63
C CYS A 220 -38.63 -27.59 15.22
N ASN A 221 -39.44 -28.38 14.52
CA ASN A 221 -40.82 -28.68 14.89
C ASN A 221 -40.86 -30.05 15.61
N MET A 222 -40.71 -30.07 16.93
CA MET A 222 -41.00 -31.27 17.70
C MET A 222 -42.51 -31.47 17.86
N PRO A 223 -43.05 -32.70 17.82
CA PRO A 223 -42.35 -34.01 17.78
C PRO A 223 -42.21 -34.65 16.38
N ASN A 224 -42.61 -33.96 15.30
CA ASN A 224 -42.66 -34.52 13.95
C ASN A 224 -41.31 -34.40 13.21
N THR A 225 -40.29 -35.12 13.66
CA THR A 225 -38.97 -35.14 13.01
C THR A 225 -38.56 -36.56 12.64
N ILE A 226 -38.08 -36.78 11.41
CA ILE A 226 -37.63 -38.09 10.91
C ILE A 226 -36.09 -38.16 10.86
N GLY A 227 -35.41 -37.02 11.01
CA GLY A 227 -33.95 -36.91 10.98
C GLY A 227 -33.21 -37.61 12.14
N THR A 228 -31.89 -37.77 11.96
CA THR A 228 -30.97 -38.42 12.90
C THR A 228 -29.88 -37.49 13.43
N ASP A 229 -29.95 -36.20 13.12
CA ASP A 229 -28.90 -35.23 13.47
C ASP A 229 -29.01 -34.82 14.95
N SER A 230 -27.89 -34.44 15.57
CA SER A 230 -27.86 -34.03 16.98
C SER A 230 -27.62 -32.52 17.10
N ILE A 231 -28.59 -31.71 16.66
CA ILE A 231 -28.45 -30.25 16.61
C ILE A 231 -28.88 -29.64 17.96
N PRO A 232 -28.00 -28.90 18.66
CA PRO A 232 -28.38 -28.20 19.89
C PRO A 232 -29.40 -27.10 19.59
N CYS A 233 -30.53 -27.11 20.29
CA CYS A 233 -31.61 -26.15 20.11
C CYS A 233 -32.12 -25.60 21.45
N LEU A 234 -32.67 -24.39 21.39
CA LEU A 234 -33.44 -23.78 22.47
C LEU A 234 -34.93 -23.93 22.15
N CYS A 235 -35.67 -24.57 23.04
CA CYS A 235 -37.08 -24.88 22.88
C CYS A 235 -37.96 -24.08 23.83
N GLN A 236 -38.99 -23.46 23.29
CA GLN A 236 -40.02 -22.74 24.03
C GLN A 236 -41.11 -23.72 24.48
N LEU A 237 -41.17 -23.99 25.78
CA LEU A 237 -42.06 -24.99 26.39
C LEU A 237 -43.55 -24.67 26.20
N ASN A 238 -43.94 -23.40 26.22
CA ASN A 238 -45.35 -23.01 26.17
C ASN A 238 -45.92 -23.05 24.74
N MET A 239 -45.09 -22.83 23.73
CA MET A 239 -45.50 -22.73 22.32
C MET A 239 -45.10 -23.97 21.51
N GLY A 240 -44.24 -24.84 22.04
CA GLY A 240 -43.87 -26.11 21.40
C GLY A 240 -42.98 -25.97 20.17
N TYR A 241 -42.18 -24.91 20.07
CA TYR A 241 -41.22 -24.72 18.97
C TYR A 241 -39.78 -24.66 19.49
N CYS A 242 -38.83 -25.02 18.63
CA CYS A 242 -37.41 -24.97 18.91
C CYS A 242 -36.64 -24.16 17.86
N ILE A 243 -35.59 -23.47 18.30
CA ILE A 243 -34.70 -22.68 17.45
C ILE A 243 -33.28 -23.16 17.64
N LEU A 244 -32.52 -23.18 16.55
CA LEU A 244 -31.12 -23.56 16.55
C LEU A 244 -30.28 -22.71 17.54
N LYS A 245 -29.53 -23.39 18.41
CA LYS A 245 -28.57 -22.77 19.32
C LYS A 245 -27.18 -22.83 18.66
N GLY A 246 -26.85 -21.78 17.91
CA GLY A 246 -25.64 -21.75 17.06
C GLY A 246 -24.31 -21.71 17.81
N GLU A 247 -24.28 -21.14 19.01
CA GLU A 247 -23.08 -20.98 19.85
C GLU A 247 -23.36 -21.39 21.30
N GLU A 248 -22.33 -21.71 22.09
CA GLU A 248 -22.48 -22.03 23.53
C GLU A 248 -23.09 -20.86 24.31
N ARG A 249 -22.78 -19.63 23.90
CA ARG A 249 -23.28 -18.39 24.46
C ARG A 249 -24.31 -17.76 23.53
N LEU A 250 -25.53 -17.55 24.02
CA LEU A 250 -26.55 -16.82 23.27
C LEU A 250 -26.14 -15.35 23.10
N ARG A 251 -26.23 -14.86 21.86
CA ARG A 251 -26.00 -13.44 21.54
C ARG A 251 -27.02 -12.57 22.26
N ARG A 252 -26.64 -11.35 22.62
CA ARG A 252 -27.51 -10.43 23.37
C ARG A 252 -27.79 -9.19 22.53
N VAL A 253 -29.07 -8.86 22.34
CA VAL A 253 -29.54 -7.81 21.42
C VAL A 253 -28.88 -6.46 21.70
N TRP A 254 -28.70 -6.12 22.98
CA TRP A 254 -28.04 -4.89 23.37
C TRP A 254 -26.53 -4.85 23.06
N GLU A 255 -25.90 -5.98 22.69
CA GLU A 255 -24.50 -6.02 22.26
C GLU A 255 -24.36 -5.69 20.78
N PHE A 256 -25.27 -6.15 19.92
CA PHE A 256 -25.15 -5.98 18.45
C PHE A 256 -26.16 -4.99 17.84
N ARG A 257 -27.31 -4.76 18.48
CA ARG A 257 -28.28 -3.70 18.13
C ARG A 257 -28.33 -2.55 19.13
N GLY A 258 -27.84 -2.77 20.36
CA GLY A 258 -27.82 -1.74 21.39
C GLY A 258 -26.95 -0.56 20.97
N ARG A 259 -27.44 0.65 21.25
CA ARG A 259 -26.78 1.91 20.89
C ARG A 259 -25.96 2.50 22.04
N VAL A 260 -25.89 1.80 23.16
CA VAL A 260 -25.37 2.32 24.42
C VAL A 260 -24.60 1.22 25.11
N VAL A 261 -23.36 1.53 25.51
CA VAL A 261 -22.52 0.66 26.34
C VAL A 261 -23.24 0.41 27.68
N PRO A 262 -23.24 -0.83 28.22
CA PRO A 262 -23.76 -1.08 29.56
C PRO A 262 -23.22 -0.07 30.59
N PRO A 263 -24.09 0.55 31.41
CA PRO A 263 -23.70 1.48 32.47
C PRO A 263 -22.63 0.91 33.42
N MET A 264 -21.84 1.77 34.09
CA MET A 264 -20.71 1.36 34.95
C MET A 264 -21.12 0.38 36.06
N ASP A 265 -22.36 0.49 36.51
CA ASP A 265 -23.02 -0.28 37.54
C ASP A 265 -23.70 -1.57 37.03
N ASN A 266 -23.68 -1.82 35.71
CA ASN A 266 -24.38 -2.96 35.12
C ASN A 266 -23.50 -4.24 35.12
N PRO A 267 -24.04 -5.40 35.55
CA PRO A 267 -23.29 -6.67 35.63
C PRO A 267 -22.78 -7.17 34.28
N PHE A 268 -23.39 -6.75 33.17
CA PHE A 268 -22.97 -7.15 31.82
C PHE A 268 -21.83 -6.31 31.25
N ARG A 269 -21.42 -5.23 31.92
CA ARG A 269 -20.36 -4.34 31.42
C ARG A 269 -19.00 -5.02 31.33
N ASN A 270 -18.58 -5.71 32.41
CA ASN A 270 -17.28 -6.38 32.43
C ASN A 270 -17.21 -7.50 31.39
N ASP A 271 -18.32 -8.23 31.22
CA ASP A 271 -18.45 -9.28 30.22
C ASP A 271 -18.40 -8.72 28.79
N PHE A 272 -19.07 -7.58 28.53
CA PHE A 272 -18.98 -6.85 27.25
C PHE A 272 -17.56 -6.34 26.95
N LEU A 273 -16.88 -5.74 27.94
CA LEU A 273 -15.50 -5.26 27.80
C LEU A 273 -14.50 -6.40 27.61
N ASN A 274 -14.69 -7.52 28.31
CA ASN A 274 -13.88 -8.73 28.13
C ASN A 274 -14.06 -9.30 26.73
N HIS A 275 -15.29 -9.34 26.21
CA HIS A 275 -15.54 -9.79 24.85
C HIS A 275 -14.84 -8.90 23.79
N LEU A 276 -14.92 -7.57 23.92
CA LEU A 276 -14.18 -6.65 23.06
C LEU A 276 -12.65 -6.84 23.18
N LYS A 277 -12.16 -7.17 24.38
CA LYS A 277 -10.74 -7.49 24.61
C LYS A 277 -10.33 -8.82 23.98
N GLU A 278 -11.18 -9.85 24.01
CA GLU A 278 -10.95 -11.16 23.38
C GLU A 278 -10.85 -11.04 21.86
N LEU A 279 -11.75 -10.25 21.27
CA LEU A 279 -11.74 -9.83 19.85
C LEU A 279 -10.55 -8.90 19.53
N GLY A 280 -9.84 -8.44 20.57
CA GLY A 280 -8.61 -7.69 20.45
C GLY A 280 -8.77 -6.17 20.42
N TYR A 281 -9.99 -5.63 20.40
CA TYR A 281 -10.27 -4.20 20.36
C TYR A 281 -10.13 -3.50 21.72
N GLY A 282 -9.82 -4.21 22.80
CA GLY A 282 -9.88 -3.68 24.18
C GLY A 282 -9.05 -2.42 24.49
N ASN A 283 -7.99 -2.13 23.72
CA ASN A 283 -7.17 -0.92 23.89
C ASN A 283 -7.36 0.13 22.77
N MET A 284 -8.34 -0.06 21.88
CA MET A 284 -8.55 0.82 20.73
C MET A 284 -9.77 1.70 20.98
N THR A 285 -9.54 3.00 21.05
CA THR A 285 -10.61 4.02 21.16
C THR A 285 -10.83 4.77 19.85
N ASP A 286 -9.86 4.77 18.95
CA ASP A 286 -9.91 5.48 17.66
C ASP A 286 -10.57 4.62 16.57
N GLN A 287 -11.55 5.19 15.87
CA GLN A 287 -12.27 4.52 14.79
C GLN A 287 -11.35 4.11 13.65
N VAL A 288 -10.31 4.89 13.33
CA VAL A 288 -9.36 4.55 12.24
C VAL A 288 -8.51 3.33 12.62
N ALA A 289 -8.03 3.26 13.87
CA ALA A 289 -7.33 2.09 14.39
C ALA A 289 -8.21 0.84 14.40
N ILE A 290 -9.47 0.96 14.82
CA ILE A 290 -10.46 -0.13 14.81
C ILE A 290 -10.71 -0.62 13.37
N THR A 291 -10.89 0.32 12.43
CA THR A 291 -11.14 0.03 11.01
C THR A 291 -9.95 -0.66 10.36
N THR A 292 -8.74 -0.14 10.59
CA THR A 292 -7.50 -0.77 10.11
C THR A 292 -7.37 -2.20 10.61
N ARG A 293 -7.61 -2.44 11.91
CA ARG A 293 -7.52 -3.78 12.49
C ARG A 293 -8.57 -4.73 11.90
N ALA A 294 -9.82 -4.30 11.84
CA ALA A 294 -10.90 -5.10 11.27
C ALA A 294 -10.63 -5.44 9.80
N LYS A 295 -10.11 -4.47 9.03
CA LYS A 295 -9.69 -4.68 7.64
C LYS A 295 -8.61 -5.76 7.54
N GLU A 296 -7.57 -5.71 8.37
CA GLU A 296 -6.51 -6.74 8.35
C GLU A 296 -7.01 -8.13 8.72
N GLU A 297 -7.91 -8.23 9.71
CA GLU A 297 -8.53 -9.50 10.10
C GLU A 297 -9.42 -10.06 8.98
N LEU A 298 -10.22 -9.22 8.33
CA LEU A 298 -11.04 -9.59 7.18
C LEU A 298 -10.18 -10.11 6.02
N ILE A 299 -9.08 -9.41 5.69
CA ILE A 299 -8.14 -9.84 4.65
C ILE A 299 -7.57 -11.22 4.98
N LEU A 300 -7.19 -11.47 6.24
CA LEU A 300 -6.64 -12.75 6.67
C LEU A 300 -7.66 -13.88 6.52
N LYS A 301 -8.89 -13.69 7.04
CA LYS A 301 -9.98 -14.68 6.96
C LYS A 301 -10.41 -14.94 5.52
N MET A 302 -10.54 -13.89 4.70
CA MET A 302 -10.87 -14.00 3.28
C MET A 302 -9.80 -14.75 2.50
N SER A 303 -8.52 -14.48 2.77
CA SER A 303 -7.39 -15.13 2.10
C SER A 303 -7.32 -16.63 2.36
N ALA A 304 -7.82 -17.09 3.52
CA ALA A 304 -7.89 -18.50 3.86
C ALA A 304 -8.94 -19.28 3.04
N LEU A 305 -9.86 -18.59 2.37
CA LEU A 305 -10.87 -19.24 1.52
C LEU A 305 -10.25 -19.79 0.22
N PRO A 306 -10.83 -20.87 -0.34
CA PRO A 306 -10.42 -21.39 -1.64
C PRO A 306 -10.46 -20.30 -2.73
N PRO A 307 -9.49 -20.27 -3.67
CA PRO A 307 -9.43 -19.25 -4.72
C PRO A 307 -10.73 -19.06 -5.51
N GLN A 308 -11.46 -20.16 -5.77
CA GLN A 308 -12.74 -20.14 -6.48
C GLN A 308 -13.83 -19.40 -5.70
N ARG A 309 -13.89 -19.59 -4.37
CA ARG A 309 -14.84 -18.86 -3.52
C ARG A 309 -14.47 -17.39 -3.44
N ARG A 310 -13.17 -17.06 -3.31
CA ARG A 310 -12.70 -15.67 -3.34
C ARG A 310 -13.09 -14.96 -4.64
N ALA A 311 -12.88 -15.63 -5.78
CA ALA A 311 -13.27 -15.09 -7.08
C ALA A 311 -14.78 -14.82 -7.19
N ALA A 312 -15.61 -15.70 -6.62
CA ALA A 312 -17.07 -15.55 -6.63
C ALA A 312 -17.60 -14.42 -5.73
N LEU A 313 -16.88 -14.10 -4.65
CA LEU A 313 -17.22 -13.00 -3.73
C LEU A 313 -16.78 -11.62 -4.27
N GLY A 314 -15.82 -11.58 -5.19
CA GLY A 314 -15.30 -10.37 -5.81
C GLY A 314 -16.16 -9.85 -6.97
N TYR A 315 -15.74 -8.73 -7.55
CA TYR A 315 -16.41 -8.11 -8.70
C TYR A 315 -16.03 -8.83 -10.00
N GLY A 316 -16.98 -8.94 -10.94
CA GLY A 316 -16.75 -9.51 -12.27
C GLY A 316 -16.12 -8.52 -13.26
N LYS A 317 -15.56 -9.02 -14.38
CA LYS A 317 -14.92 -8.20 -15.44
C LYS A 317 -15.89 -7.15 -15.99
N SER A 318 -16.99 -7.62 -16.56
CA SER A 318 -18.06 -6.79 -17.15
C SER A 318 -18.86 -5.97 -16.12
N GLU A 319 -18.72 -6.29 -14.83
CA GLU A 319 -19.31 -5.51 -13.75
C GLU A 319 -18.45 -4.27 -13.44
N LEU A 320 -17.14 -4.45 -13.33
CA LEU A 320 -16.18 -3.42 -12.98
C LEU A 320 -15.74 -2.57 -14.18
N ILE A 321 -15.46 -3.19 -15.33
CA ILE A 321 -15.01 -2.54 -16.57
C ILE A 321 -16.19 -2.47 -17.53
N LYS A 322 -16.72 -1.27 -17.78
CA LYS A 322 -17.86 -1.06 -18.69
C LYS A 322 -17.45 -0.78 -20.11
N GLN A 323 -16.39 -0.01 -20.30
CA GLN A 323 -15.85 0.31 -21.62
C GLN A 323 -14.33 0.30 -21.58
N CYS A 324 -13.71 -0.16 -22.68
CA CYS A 324 -12.28 -0.11 -22.89
C CYS A 324 -11.98 0.34 -24.32
N SER A 325 -11.01 1.24 -24.46
CA SER A 325 -10.41 1.55 -25.75
C SER A 325 -8.89 1.64 -25.64
N PHE A 326 -8.19 1.04 -26.59
CA PHE A 326 -6.73 1.08 -26.72
C PHE A 326 -6.36 1.39 -28.17
N ASN A 327 -5.40 2.28 -28.41
CA ASN A 327 -5.06 2.77 -29.76
C ASN A 327 -6.30 3.25 -30.55
N SER A 328 -7.25 3.94 -29.89
CA SER A 328 -8.53 4.38 -30.47
C SER A 328 -9.46 3.26 -31.00
N MET A 329 -9.15 1.99 -30.72
CA MET A 329 -10.00 0.84 -31.02
C MET A 329 -10.66 0.32 -29.75
N GLN A 330 -11.82 -0.32 -29.87
CA GLN A 330 -12.48 -0.94 -28.72
C GLN A 330 -11.76 -2.24 -28.33
N CYS A 331 -11.46 -2.40 -27.05
CA CYS A 331 -10.84 -3.62 -26.52
C CYS A 331 -11.89 -4.73 -26.30
N ASP A 332 -11.47 -5.98 -26.35
CA ASP A 332 -12.27 -7.11 -25.87
C ASP A 332 -12.02 -7.34 -24.36
N ILE A 333 -12.96 -6.90 -23.52
CA ILE A 333 -12.84 -6.97 -22.06
C ILE A 333 -12.68 -8.42 -21.57
N GLU A 334 -13.33 -9.38 -22.21
CA GLU A 334 -13.32 -10.77 -21.74
C GLU A 334 -12.00 -11.48 -22.10
N ARG A 335 -11.41 -11.17 -23.25
CA ARG A 335 -10.19 -11.82 -23.76
C ARG A 335 -8.90 -11.09 -23.39
N GLU A 336 -8.91 -9.76 -23.31
CA GLU A 336 -7.68 -8.97 -23.15
C GLU A 336 -7.33 -8.66 -21.68
N PHE A 337 -8.24 -8.92 -20.75
CA PHE A 337 -8.01 -8.76 -19.32
C PHE A 337 -7.87 -10.11 -18.62
N LYS A 338 -6.73 -10.32 -17.95
CA LYS A 338 -6.45 -11.52 -17.16
C LYS A 338 -6.87 -11.31 -15.70
N LEU A 339 -7.54 -12.29 -15.10
CA LEU A 339 -7.89 -12.25 -13.67
C LEU A 339 -6.64 -12.46 -12.80
N HIS A 340 -6.44 -11.57 -11.84
CA HIS A 340 -5.48 -11.68 -10.75
C HIS A 340 -6.24 -11.51 -9.43
N ILE A 341 -6.18 -12.48 -8.53
CA ILE A 341 -6.90 -12.42 -7.24
C ILE A 341 -5.93 -11.91 -6.18
N ASP A 342 -6.07 -10.65 -5.81
CA ASP A 342 -5.29 -10.00 -4.77
C ASP A 342 -5.94 -10.22 -3.38
N PRO A 343 -5.15 -10.50 -2.32
CA PRO A 343 -5.66 -10.65 -0.96
C PRO A 343 -6.37 -9.42 -0.39
N GLU A 344 -5.89 -8.21 -0.72
CA GLU A 344 -6.38 -6.95 -0.17
C GLU A 344 -7.48 -6.31 -1.04
N PHE A 345 -7.38 -6.44 -2.36
CA PHE A 345 -8.29 -5.80 -3.32
C PHE A 345 -9.20 -6.77 -4.09
N GLY A 346 -9.15 -8.08 -3.78
CA GLY A 346 -10.03 -9.08 -4.37
C GLY A 346 -9.74 -9.30 -5.86
N ASN A 347 -10.78 -9.27 -6.70
CA ASN A 347 -10.61 -9.49 -8.13
C ASN A 347 -10.00 -8.26 -8.82
N CYS A 348 -8.80 -8.43 -9.34
CA CYS A 348 -8.10 -7.48 -10.20
C CYS A 348 -8.01 -8.01 -11.63
N TYR A 349 -7.93 -7.08 -12.59
CA TYR A 349 -7.90 -7.39 -14.02
C TYR A 349 -6.69 -6.73 -14.69
N THR A 350 -5.82 -7.54 -15.27
CA THR A 350 -4.59 -7.08 -15.92
C THR A 350 -4.74 -7.04 -17.43
N PHE A 351 -4.68 -5.85 -18.01
CA PHE A 351 -4.55 -5.62 -19.44
C PHE A 351 -3.11 -5.84 -19.90
N ASN A 352 -2.91 -6.35 -21.12
CA ASN A 352 -1.60 -6.60 -21.72
C ASN A 352 -0.68 -7.50 -20.86
N ALA A 353 -1.26 -8.54 -20.26
CA ALA A 353 -0.58 -9.42 -19.31
C ALA A 353 0.30 -10.52 -19.95
N ASP A 354 0.17 -10.77 -21.25
CA ASP A 354 0.84 -11.87 -21.94
C ASP A 354 2.24 -11.44 -22.43
N PRO A 355 3.33 -12.02 -21.89
CA PRO A 355 4.68 -11.66 -22.32
C PRO A 355 5.02 -12.13 -23.74
N SER A 356 4.24 -13.05 -24.32
CA SER A 356 4.45 -13.55 -25.69
C SER A 356 3.85 -12.64 -26.76
N ARG A 357 2.86 -11.82 -26.40
CA ARG A 357 2.16 -10.91 -27.31
C ARG A 357 1.94 -9.55 -26.64
N VAL A 358 3.03 -8.79 -26.54
CA VAL A 358 3.02 -7.45 -25.93
C VAL A 358 2.44 -6.43 -26.91
N LEU A 359 1.38 -5.75 -26.48
CA LEU A 359 0.80 -4.63 -27.23
C LEU A 359 1.67 -3.38 -27.09
N ALA A 360 1.78 -2.59 -28.17
CA ALA A 360 2.53 -1.35 -28.21
C ALA A 360 1.63 -0.13 -28.47
N SER A 361 1.99 1.01 -27.92
CA SER A 361 1.33 2.28 -28.24
C SER A 361 1.84 2.78 -29.59
N SER A 362 0.93 3.13 -30.50
CA SER A 362 1.30 3.62 -31.82
C SER A 362 1.97 5.00 -31.78
N ARG A 363 1.50 5.87 -30.87
CA ARG A 363 2.06 7.20 -30.60
C ARG A 363 1.89 7.56 -29.13
N ALA A 364 2.61 8.61 -28.69
CA ALA A 364 2.38 9.21 -27.39
C ALA A 364 1.04 10.00 -27.37
N GLY A 365 0.38 9.99 -26.22
CA GLY A 365 -0.82 10.79 -25.95
C GLY A 365 -2.12 10.00 -25.70
N PRO A 366 -3.17 10.67 -25.19
CA PRO A 366 -4.36 10.00 -24.64
C PRO A 366 -5.20 9.20 -25.66
N SER A 367 -5.21 9.60 -26.94
CA SER A 367 -5.97 8.89 -27.98
C SER A 367 -5.38 7.53 -28.34
N TYR A 368 -4.07 7.36 -28.12
CA TYR A 368 -3.33 6.14 -28.45
C TYR A 368 -3.05 5.27 -27.21
N GLY A 369 -3.31 5.80 -26.02
CA GLY A 369 -3.22 5.06 -24.75
C GLY A 369 -4.43 4.16 -24.46
N LEU A 370 -4.47 3.65 -23.23
CA LEU A 370 -5.56 2.86 -22.69
C LEU A 370 -6.59 3.78 -22.02
N ARG A 371 -7.85 3.66 -22.40
CA ARG A 371 -8.98 4.42 -21.88
C ARG A 371 -10.01 3.46 -21.30
N LEU A 372 -10.34 3.62 -20.03
CA LEU A 372 -11.26 2.76 -19.30
C LEU A 372 -12.40 3.59 -18.72
N MET A 373 -13.61 3.05 -18.80
CA MET A 373 -14.75 3.49 -18.01
C MET A 373 -15.07 2.38 -17.00
N MET A 374 -14.85 2.67 -15.74
CA MET A 374 -15.07 1.73 -14.64
C MET A 374 -16.33 2.10 -13.85
N PHE A 375 -17.04 1.08 -13.38
CA PHE A 375 -18.23 1.24 -12.55
C PHE A 375 -17.99 0.61 -11.17
N VAL A 376 -18.31 1.37 -10.14
CA VAL A 376 -18.09 1.02 -8.74
C VAL A 376 -19.40 1.19 -7.98
N ASN A 377 -20.02 0.08 -7.59
CA ASN A 377 -21.25 0.11 -6.79
C ASN A 377 -20.93 0.43 -5.32
N THR A 378 -21.19 1.65 -4.90
CA THR A 378 -20.85 2.16 -3.56
C THR A 378 -21.78 1.62 -2.48
N SER A 379 -23.02 1.25 -2.83
CA SER A 379 -24.02 0.74 -1.88
C SER A 379 -23.67 -0.65 -1.34
N ASP A 380 -22.78 -1.37 -2.03
CA ASP A 380 -22.38 -2.74 -1.71
C ASP A 380 -20.93 -2.83 -1.16
N TYR A 381 -20.40 -1.70 -0.72
CA TYR A 381 -19.08 -1.63 -0.09
C TYR A 381 -19.09 -2.22 1.32
N LEU A 382 -17.97 -2.84 1.70
CA LEU A 382 -17.75 -3.24 3.08
C LEU A 382 -17.62 -1.98 3.96
N PRO A 383 -18.15 -2.00 5.20
CA PRO A 383 -18.06 -0.86 6.12
C PRO A 383 -16.62 -0.57 6.58
N THR A 384 -15.68 -1.48 6.31
CA THR A 384 -14.24 -1.31 6.57
C THR A 384 -13.48 -0.66 5.40
N THR A 385 -14.14 -0.40 4.26
CA THR A 385 -13.51 0.19 3.08
C THR A 385 -13.48 1.72 3.21
N GLU A 386 -12.28 2.30 3.23
CA GLU A 386 -12.06 3.72 3.57
C GLU A 386 -12.46 4.71 2.47
N ALA A 387 -12.44 4.30 1.20
CA ALA A 387 -12.68 5.20 0.06
C ALA A 387 -13.32 4.48 -1.12
N THR A 388 -14.11 5.22 -1.90
CA THR A 388 -14.73 4.76 -3.14
C THR A 388 -13.84 5.08 -4.35
N GLY A 389 -13.73 4.11 -5.27
CA GLY A 389 -12.82 4.24 -6.40
C GLY A 389 -12.14 2.93 -6.75
N VAL A 390 -11.11 3.06 -7.58
CA VAL A 390 -10.38 1.92 -8.15
C VAL A 390 -8.88 2.14 -7.98
N ARG A 391 -8.14 1.05 -7.95
CA ARG A 391 -6.69 1.05 -7.78
C ARG A 391 -6.01 0.52 -9.04
N ILE A 392 -4.99 1.23 -9.51
CA ILE A 392 -4.33 0.99 -10.80
C ILE A 392 -2.85 0.74 -10.54
N THR A 393 -2.32 -0.36 -11.06
CA THR A 393 -0.89 -0.71 -10.95
C THR A 393 -0.29 -0.88 -12.33
N ILE A 394 0.82 -0.19 -12.57
CA ILE A 394 1.58 -0.23 -13.81
C ILE A 394 2.82 -1.09 -13.56
N HIS A 395 3.03 -2.14 -14.34
CA HIS A 395 4.15 -3.07 -14.17
C HIS A 395 4.57 -3.68 -15.51
N GLY A 396 5.74 -4.34 -15.55
CA GLY A 396 6.16 -5.11 -16.73
C GLY A 396 5.40 -6.43 -16.86
N GLN A 397 5.49 -7.05 -18.04
CA GLN A 397 4.69 -8.23 -18.39
C GLN A 397 5.11 -9.49 -17.63
N LYS A 398 6.37 -9.56 -17.17
CA LYS A 398 6.90 -10.69 -16.36
C LYS A 398 6.88 -10.41 -14.86
N GLN A 399 6.33 -9.27 -14.43
CA GLN A 399 6.21 -8.87 -13.04
C GLN A 399 4.84 -9.15 -12.47
N CYS A 400 4.83 -9.52 -11.19
CA CYS A 400 3.60 -9.70 -10.42
C CYS A 400 3.04 -8.31 -10.04
N PRO A 401 1.74 -8.05 -10.25
CA PRO A 401 1.14 -6.81 -9.78
C PRO A 401 1.07 -6.78 -8.25
N PHE A 402 1.55 -5.70 -7.64
CA PHE A 402 1.43 -5.46 -6.20
C PHE A 402 0.64 -4.17 -5.94
N PRO A 403 -0.71 -4.21 -6.01
CA PRO A 403 -1.55 -3.04 -5.88
C PRO A 403 -1.43 -2.36 -4.52
N ASP A 404 -1.17 -3.07 -3.43
CA ASP A 404 -0.91 -2.49 -2.10
C ASP A 404 0.24 -1.47 -2.13
N THR A 405 1.29 -1.77 -2.88
CA THR A 405 2.56 -1.03 -2.84
C THR A 405 2.69 -0.01 -3.95
N PHE A 406 2.24 -0.36 -5.15
CA PHE A 406 2.46 0.41 -6.39
C PHE A 406 1.15 0.72 -7.10
N GLY A 407 0.06 0.71 -6.33
CA GLY A 407 -1.25 1.13 -6.78
C GLY A 407 -1.44 2.64 -6.66
N TYR A 408 -1.95 3.25 -7.73
CA TYR A 408 -2.48 4.60 -7.74
C TYR A 408 -4.01 4.54 -7.63
N SER A 409 -4.59 5.37 -6.78
CA SER A 409 -6.04 5.43 -6.61
C SER A 409 -6.67 6.41 -7.60
N ALA A 410 -7.72 5.99 -8.29
CA ALA A 410 -8.57 6.84 -9.12
C ALA A 410 -9.97 6.91 -8.50
N PRO A 411 -10.42 8.10 -8.05
CA PRO A 411 -11.73 8.25 -7.43
C PRO A 411 -12.86 8.16 -8.48
N THR A 412 -14.08 7.89 -8.02
CA THR A 412 -15.28 7.98 -8.86
C THR A 412 -15.72 9.44 -9.04
N GLY A 413 -16.58 9.71 -10.02
CA GLY A 413 -17.06 11.06 -10.32
C GLY A 413 -16.01 11.98 -10.97
N THR A 414 -14.88 11.44 -11.42
CA THR A 414 -13.80 12.21 -12.06
C THR A 414 -13.21 11.49 -13.27
N VAL A 415 -12.49 12.26 -14.09
CA VAL A 415 -11.57 11.75 -15.12
C VAL A 415 -10.15 11.82 -14.57
N SER A 416 -9.53 10.66 -14.37
CA SER A 416 -8.15 10.50 -13.93
C SER A 416 -7.26 10.21 -15.14
N ALA A 417 -6.25 11.04 -15.38
CA ALA A 417 -5.30 10.86 -16.47
C ALA A 417 -3.88 10.60 -15.92
N PHE A 418 -3.30 9.48 -16.35
CA PHE A 418 -1.99 8.97 -15.96
C PHE A 418 -1.04 9.07 -17.16
N GLY A 419 -0.10 9.99 -17.08
CA GLY A 419 0.99 10.14 -18.04
C GLY A 419 2.19 9.31 -17.59
N ILE A 420 2.63 8.36 -18.42
CA ILE A 420 3.77 7.49 -18.12
C ILE A 420 4.98 7.93 -18.95
N SER A 421 6.12 8.13 -18.28
CA SER A 421 7.43 8.34 -18.92
C SER A 421 8.36 7.19 -18.54
N LEU A 422 8.90 6.50 -19.54
CA LEU A 422 9.87 5.41 -19.37
C LEU A 422 11.28 6.02 -19.43
N VAL A 423 12.07 5.91 -18.37
CA VAL A 423 13.34 6.66 -18.24
C VAL A 423 14.48 5.78 -17.68
N ILE A 424 15.57 5.65 -18.47
CA ILE A 424 16.98 5.26 -18.17
C ILE A 424 17.37 3.76 -18.17
N ASN A 425 18.40 3.44 -18.98
CA ASN A 425 19.31 2.30 -18.82
C ASN A 425 20.58 2.75 -18.05
N ARG A 426 20.99 2.04 -16.98
CA ARG A 426 22.26 2.30 -16.24
C ARG A 426 23.31 1.25 -16.58
N LEU A 427 24.60 1.62 -16.58
CA LEU A 427 25.72 0.67 -16.66
C LEU A 427 25.78 -0.20 -15.39
N GLU A 428 25.85 -1.52 -15.59
CA GLU A 428 26.01 -2.56 -14.57
C GLU A 428 27.28 -2.30 -13.74
N ASP A 429 27.14 -2.06 -12.43
CA ASP A 429 28.25 -2.13 -11.48
C ASP A 429 28.24 -3.53 -10.85
N GLY A 430 29.42 -4.12 -10.64
CA GLY A 430 29.66 -5.52 -10.28
C GLY A 430 29.14 -6.01 -8.92
N GLY A 431 27.94 -5.61 -8.51
CA GLY A 431 27.12 -6.27 -7.48
C GLY A 431 25.84 -6.88 -8.04
N CYS A 432 25.67 -6.96 -9.37
CA CYS A 432 24.45 -7.46 -10.01
C CYS A 432 24.37 -8.99 -9.94
N PHE A 433 23.24 -9.50 -9.47
CA PHE A 433 22.90 -10.92 -9.57
C PHE A 433 22.41 -11.18 -11.00
N ASP A 434 22.99 -12.17 -11.68
CA ASP A 434 22.63 -12.48 -13.07
C ASP A 434 21.17 -12.94 -13.15
N SER A 435 20.42 -12.37 -14.09
CA SER A 435 19.05 -12.80 -14.45
C SER A 435 18.96 -14.26 -14.91
N ASN A 436 20.11 -14.89 -15.20
CA ASN A 436 20.27 -16.31 -15.53
C ASN A 436 20.44 -17.22 -14.30
N THR A 437 20.49 -16.65 -13.09
CA THR A 437 20.64 -17.45 -11.87
C THR A 437 19.31 -18.11 -11.53
N SER A 438 19.36 -19.39 -11.16
CA SER A 438 18.17 -20.18 -10.85
C SER A 438 17.40 -19.59 -9.66
N LEU A 439 16.07 -19.50 -9.82
CA LEU A 439 15.10 -19.27 -8.76
C LEU A 439 15.51 -20.07 -7.50
N PRO A 440 15.66 -19.46 -6.31
CA PRO A 440 15.94 -20.21 -5.11
C PRO A 440 14.79 -21.16 -4.83
N LEU A 441 15.18 -22.36 -4.41
CA LEU A 441 14.26 -23.40 -3.99
C LEU A 441 13.22 -22.82 -3.01
N GLY A 442 11.94 -22.99 -3.37
CA GLY A 442 10.80 -22.54 -2.59
C GLY A 442 10.33 -21.10 -2.84
N TYR A 443 10.67 -20.46 -3.96
CA TYR A 443 10.05 -19.18 -4.34
C TYR A 443 8.54 -19.31 -4.54
N ILE A 444 7.79 -18.36 -3.98
CA ILE A 444 6.32 -18.43 -3.88
C ILE A 444 5.57 -17.92 -5.12
N TYR A 445 6.16 -17.01 -5.93
CA TYR A 445 5.50 -16.44 -7.11
C TYR A 445 5.85 -17.18 -8.41
N ARG A 446 5.40 -18.43 -8.54
CA ARG A 446 5.70 -19.27 -9.72
C ARG A 446 5.16 -18.66 -11.02
N GLY A 447 5.96 -18.69 -12.08
CA GLY A 447 5.58 -18.18 -13.41
C GLY A 447 5.81 -16.68 -13.61
N TYR A 448 6.24 -15.97 -12.55
CA TYR A 448 6.85 -14.66 -12.63
C TYR A 448 8.36 -14.82 -12.52
N SER A 449 9.12 -13.88 -13.08
CA SER A 449 10.58 -13.91 -12.97
C SER A 449 10.97 -13.92 -11.48
N TYR A 450 11.99 -14.71 -11.10
CA TYR A 450 12.66 -14.44 -9.82
C TYR A 450 13.22 -13.05 -9.95
N GLU A 451 12.84 -12.20 -9.02
CA GLU A 451 13.58 -11.00 -8.75
C GLU A 451 14.41 -11.34 -7.51
N PRO A 452 15.64 -11.86 -7.68
CA PRO A 452 16.68 -11.49 -6.74
C PRO A 452 16.74 -9.97 -6.78
N GLU A 453 17.18 -9.35 -5.69
CA GLU A 453 17.58 -7.96 -5.83
C GLU A 453 18.47 -7.83 -7.06
N ILE A 454 18.06 -6.89 -7.91
CA ILE A 454 18.73 -6.46 -9.14
C ILE A 454 18.12 -7.06 -10.42
N SER A 455 16.94 -6.56 -10.77
CA SER A 455 16.61 -6.23 -12.17
C SER A 455 16.01 -4.82 -12.18
N TYR A 456 16.62 -3.91 -12.93
CA TYR A 456 16.29 -2.49 -12.91
C TYR A 456 15.10 -2.27 -13.89
N ILE A 457 13.91 -1.98 -13.31
CA ILE A 457 12.52 -1.91 -13.83
C ILE A 457 11.82 -3.27 -13.89
N SER A 458 10.90 -3.58 -12.97
CA SER A 458 9.97 -2.73 -12.26
C SER A 458 9.99 -3.11 -10.79
N ILE A 459 10.00 -2.12 -9.91
CA ILE A 459 8.98 -2.11 -8.85
C ILE A 459 9.07 -3.32 -7.87
N ASP A 460 10.23 -3.96 -7.71
CA ASP A 460 10.36 -5.11 -6.81
C ASP A 460 11.14 -4.79 -5.54
N HIS A 461 10.37 -4.53 -4.49
CA HIS A 461 10.88 -4.46 -3.12
C HIS A 461 10.19 -5.49 -2.20
N LYS A 462 9.33 -6.38 -2.73
CA LYS A 462 8.46 -7.20 -1.89
C LYS A 462 8.32 -8.66 -2.30
N GLY A 463 8.66 -9.07 -3.53
CA GLY A 463 8.70 -10.49 -3.88
C GLY A 463 9.63 -11.27 -2.93
N CYS A 464 10.85 -10.76 -2.76
CA CYS A 464 11.85 -11.34 -1.87
C CYS A 464 11.48 -11.20 -0.37
N TYR A 465 11.02 -10.02 0.08
CA TYR A 465 10.58 -9.83 1.48
C TYR A 465 9.41 -10.74 1.84
N ARG A 466 8.39 -10.85 0.97
CA ARG A 466 7.23 -11.73 1.17
C ARG A 466 7.64 -13.20 1.13
N ASN A 467 8.60 -13.57 0.28
CA ASN A 467 9.20 -14.90 0.28
C ASN A 467 9.98 -15.18 1.59
N CYS A 468 10.79 -14.23 2.08
CA CYS A 468 11.51 -14.32 3.37
C CYS A 468 10.51 -14.48 4.53
N TYR A 469 9.47 -13.64 4.56
CA TYR A 469 8.39 -13.71 5.52
C TYR A 469 7.69 -15.08 5.49
N GLN A 470 7.29 -15.55 4.30
CA GLN A 470 6.58 -16.83 4.15
C GLN A 470 7.47 -18.02 4.54
N LYS A 471 8.78 -17.97 4.26
CA LYS A 471 9.72 -18.99 4.76
C LYS A 471 9.81 -18.99 6.29
N ARG A 472 9.88 -17.80 6.91
CA ARG A 472 9.97 -17.67 8.37
C ARG A 472 8.70 -18.12 9.08
N ILE A 473 7.52 -17.80 8.55
CA ILE A 473 6.26 -18.23 9.16
C ILE A 473 6.10 -19.75 9.08
N ILE A 474 6.47 -20.36 7.95
CA ILE A 474 6.46 -21.84 7.79
C ILE A 474 7.43 -22.49 8.78
N ASN A 475 8.64 -21.96 8.93
CA ASN A 475 9.63 -22.53 9.87
C ASN A 475 9.20 -22.43 11.33
N ARG A 476 8.43 -21.40 11.70
CA ARG A 476 8.03 -21.16 13.09
C ARG A 476 6.67 -21.75 13.46
N CYS A 477 5.71 -21.70 12.53
CA CYS A 477 4.32 -22.10 12.75
C CYS A 477 3.96 -23.44 12.10
N GLY A 478 4.80 -23.96 11.18
CA GLY A 478 4.55 -25.20 10.43
C GLY A 478 3.55 -25.06 9.28
N CYS A 479 2.96 -23.88 9.08
CA CYS A 479 1.95 -23.61 8.06
C CYS A 479 2.25 -22.31 7.29
N ALA A 480 1.68 -22.20 6.09
CA ALA A 480 1.83 -21.03 5.22
C ALA A 480 0.76 -19.97 5.51
N ASP A 481 1.15 -18.70 5.58
CA ASP A 481 0.21 -17.58 5.69
C ASP A 481 -0.69 -17.54 4.44
N PRO A 482 -2.02 -17.52 4.59
CA PRO A 482 -2.96 -17.58 3.47
C PRO A 482 -2.89 -16.37 2.53
N ARG A 483 -2.37 -15.22 2.99
CA ARG A 483 -2.25 -14.01 2.16
C ARG A 483 -1.17 -14.13 1.08
N PHE A 484 -0.27 -15.10 1.21
CA PHE A 484 0.81 -15.34 0.26
C PHE A 484 0.67 -16.71 -0.38
N PRO A 485 1.14 -16.89 -1.63
CA PRO A 485 1.15 -18.21 -2.26
C PRO A 485 1.97 -19.23 -1.45
N LYS A 486 1.57 -20.50 -1.53
CA LYS A 486 2.31 -21.61 -0.90
C LYS A 486 3.56 -21.96 -1.73
N PRO A 487 4.70 -22.23 -1.09
CA PRO A 487 5.94 -22.57 -1.80
C PRO A 487 5.88 -23.95 -2.46
N SER A 488 5.14 -24.90 -1.88
CA SER A 488 4.95 -26.26 -2.39
C SER A 488 3.51 -26.71 -2.25
N SER A 489 3.09 -27.67 -3.08
CA SER A 489 1.76 -28.28 -2.99
C SER A 489 1.51 -28.97 -1.65
N ARG A 490 2.58 -29.52 -1.04
CA ARG A 490 2.58 -30.22 0.26
C ARG A 490 2.42 -29.30 1.48
N THR A 491 2.77 -28.01 1.34
CA THR A 491 2.67 -27.06 2.44
C THR A 491 1.20 -26.73 2.70
N GLN A 492 0.74 -26.95 3.92
CA GLN A 492 -0.61 -26.61 4.34
C GLN A 492 -0.72 -25.11 4.64
N ILE A 493 -1.88 -24.53 4.31
CA ILE A 493 -2.22 -23.15 4.69
C ILE A 493 -2.63 -23.16 6.16
N CYS A 494 -2.26 -22.12 6.91
CA CYS A 494 -2.65 -21.98 8.31
C CYS A 494 -4.19 -21.95 8.45
N ASP A 495 -4.73 -22.75 9.37
CA ASP A 495 -6.17 -22.73 9.66
C ASP A 495 -6.51 -21.50 10.50
N ILE A 496 -7.12 -20.50 9.86
CA ILE A 496 -7.51 -19.24 10.49
C ILE A 496 -8.79 -19.36 11.31
N ARG A 497 -9.52 -20.49 11.22
CA ARG A 497 -10.66 -20.76 12.11
C ARG A 497 -10.22 -21.01 13.54
N ASN A 498 -9.00 -21.49 13.72
CA ASN A 498 -8.40 -21.62 15.04
C ASN A 498 -7.94 -20.23 15.54
N GLU A 499 -8.56 -19.76 16.61
CA GLU A 499 -8.28 -18.46 17.21
C GLU A 499 -6.80 -18.29 17.62
N TYR A 500 -6.17 -19.36 18.12
CA TYR A 500 -4.75 -19.33 18.51
C TYR A 500 -3.85 -19.09 17.29
N THR A 501 -4.10 -19.83 16.21
CA THR A 501 -3.34 -19.72 14.95
C THR A 501 -3.53 -18.34 14.32
N SER A 502 -4.77 -17.85 14.27
CA SER A 502 -5.08 -16.51 13.76
C SER A 502 -4.34 -15.41 14.54
N LYS A 503 -4.41 -15.45 15.88
CA LYS A 503 -3.71 -14.50 16.75
C LYS A 503 -2.19 -14.55 16.56
N PHE A 504 -1.62 -15.75 16.45
CA PHE A 504 -0.19 -15.93 16.22
C PHE A 504 0.26 -15.34 14.88
N VAL A 505 -0.44 -15.65 13.79
CA VAL A 505 -0.12 -15.13 12.45
C VAL A 505 -0.20 -13.60 12.44
N PHE A 506 -1.24 -13.03 13.05
CA PHE A 506 -1.43 -11.59 13.15
C PHE A 506 -0.30 -10.91 13.94
N GLN A 507 0.06 -11.45 15.10
CA GLN A 507 1.15 -10.93 15.94
C GLN A 507 2.50 -11.05 15.22
N PHE A 508 2.78 -12.20 14.61
CA PHE A 508 4.01 -12.43 13.85
C PHE A 508 4.16 -11.45 12.67
N THR A 509 3.05 -11.13 12.00
CA THR A 509 3.01 -10.10 10.95
C THR A 509 3.42 -8.74 11.50
N SER A 510 2.78 -8.33 12.60
CA SER A 510 3.04 -7.05 13.26
C SER A 510 4.50 -6.91 13.70
N ASP A 511 5.07 -7.96 14.26
CA ASP A 511 6.46 -7.99 14.71
C ASP A 511 7.47 -8.00 13.55
N SER A 512 7.11 -8.67 12.44
CA SER A 512 7.90 -8.70 11.20
C SER A 512 7.93 -7.34 10.49
N ILE A 513 6.86 -6.55 10.62
CA ILE A 513 6.80 -5.17 10.13
C ILE A 513 7.65 -4.24 10.98
N LYS A 514 7.62 -4.40 12.31
CA LYS A 514 8.42 -3.57 13.24
C LYS A 514 9.93 -3.86 13.14
N ASN A 515 10.32 -5.10 12.89
CA ASN A 515 11.72 -5.53 12.77
C ASN A 515 12.21 -5.67 11.32
N LYS A 516 11.68 -4.86 10.39
CA LYS A 516 12.12 -4.83 8.99
C LYS A 516 13.66 -4.71 8.92
N GLY A 517 14.30 -5.62 8.19
CA GLY A 517 15.75 -5.58 7.90
C GLY A 517 16.68 -6.30 8.89
N LYS A 518 16.22 -6.80 10.04
CA LYS A 518 17.11 -7.52 10.99
C LYS A 518 17.43 -8.98 10.63
N HIS A 519 16.67 -9.57 9.71
CA HIS A 519 16.71 -11.01 9.44
C HIS A 519 16.69 -11.39 7.95
N CYS A 520 16.64 -10.39 7.07
CA CYS A 520 16.76 -10.60 5.63
C CYS A 520 17.77 -9.52 5.16
N GLU A 521 18.96 -9.94 4.71
CA GLU A 521 19.97 -9.06 4.11
C GLU A 521 19.58 -8.73 2.67
N PHE A 522 19.73 -7.45 2.31
CA PHE A 522 19.18 -6.88 1.09
C PHE A 522 20.17 -5.82 0.52
N SER A 523 20.56 -5.94 -0.76
CA SER A 523 21.37 -5.02 -1.57
C SER A 523 20.52 -4.19 -2.55
N MET A 524 20.73 -2.87 -2.57
CA MET A 524 19.80 -1.89 -3.16
C MET A 524 20.18 -1.46 -4.58
N HIS A 525 19.20 -1.35 -5.47
CA HIS A 525 19.35 -0.78 -6.82
C HIS A 525 17.99 -0.11 -7.24
N ALA A 526 17.98 1.16 -7.67
CA ALA A 526 16.82 2.06 -7.91
C ALA A 526 16.48 2.52 -9.37
N LEU A 527 15.50 1.94 -10.07
CA LEU A 527 14.96 2.51 -11.32
C LEU A 527 13.65 3.26 -11.07
N GLU A 528 13.56 4.51 -11.53
CA GLU A 528 12.40 5.40 -11.31
C GLU A 528 11.48 5.43 -12.53
N LEU A 529 10.20 5.08 -12.32
CA LEU A 529 9.11 5.37 -13.25
C LEU A 529 8.52 6.72 -12.86
N ILE A 530 8.61 7.72 -13.74
CA ILE A 530 7.99 9.03 -13.51
C ILE A 530 6.56 8.96 -14.04
N ILE A 531 5.60 9.10 -13.14
CA ILE A 531 4.17 9.12 -13.45
C ILE A 531 3.61 10.51 -13.12
N ALA A 532 3.10 11.19 -14.15
CA ALA A 532 2.40 12.45 -14.00
C ALA A 532 0.89 12.19 -13.88
N LEU A 533 0.27 12.74 -12.83
CA LEU A 533 -1.15 12.57 -12.54
C LEU A 533 -1.91 13.86 -12.80
N TYR A 534 -2.99 13.78 -13.57
CA TYR A 534 -3.89 14.89 -13.83
C TYR A 534 -5.34 14.48 -13.55
N PHE A 535 -6.06 15.29 -12.79
CA PHE A 535 -7.46 15.04 -12.44
C PHE A 535 -8.36 16.13 -13.01
N TRP A 536 -9.45 15.72 -13.65
CA TRP A 536 -10.48 16.62 -14.17
C TRP A 536 -11.84 16.18 -13.65
N TYR A 537 -12.55 17.10 -12.99
CA TYR A 537 -13.91 16.84 -12.55
C TYR A 537 -14.90 16.92 -13.71
N PHE A 538 -15.96 16.12 -13.67
CA PHE A 538 -17.05 16.30 -14.63
C PHE A 538 -17.68 17.67 -14.48
N LYS A 539 -17.82 18.38 -15.60
CA LYS A 539 -18.59 19.63 -15.64
C LYS A 539 -20.07 19.28 -15.55
N LYS A 540 -20.76 19.86 -14.56
CA LYS A 540 -22.21 19.74 -14.33
C LYS A 540 -22.97 19.88 -15.67
N GLY A 541 -23.75 18.87 -16.05
CA GLY A 541 -24.54 18.85 -17.30
C GLY A 541 -24.01 18.00 -18.46
N THR A 542 -22.93 17.22 -18.28
CA THR A 542 -22.53 16.18 -19.26
C THR A 542 -23.26 14.86 -19.02
N ILE A 543 -23.44 14.02 -20.05
CA ILE A 543 -24.16 12.71 -19.98
C ILE A 543 -23.65 11.83 -18.83
N PHE A 544 -22.35 11.91 -18.52
CA PHE A 544 -21.68 11.13 -17.48
C PHE A 544 -21.69 11.78 -16.09
N CYS A 545 -22.10 13.05 -15.98
CA CYS A 545 -22.00 13.85 -14.76
C CYS A 545 -23.00 13.45 -13.67
N ASN A 546 -24.05 12.68 -14.03
CA ASN A 546 -25.11 12.28 -13.12
C ASN A 546 -24.83 10.98 -12.37
N ASN A 547 -23.74 10.27 -12.69
CA ASN A 547 -23.45 8.98 -12.10
C ASN A 547 -22.12 9.02 -11.32
N LEU A 548 -22.22 9.32 -10.01
CA LEU A 548 -21.09 9.42 -9.08
C LEU A 548 -20.35 8.09 -8.85
N GLU A 549 -20.86 7.00 -9.41
CA GLU A 549 -20.29 5.65 -9.33
C GLU A 549 -19.35 5.30 -10.50
N LEU A 550 -19.22 6.18 -11.49
CA LEU A 550 -18.33 5.99 -12.63
C LEU A 550 -16.95 6.60 -12.37
N SER A 551 -15.88 5.89 -12.73
CA SER A 551 -14.51 6.42 -12.79
C SER A 551 -13.96 6.30 -14.20
N PHE A 552 -13.48 7.40 -14.77
CA PHE A 552 -12.89 7.43 -16.11
C PHE A 552 -11.39 7.53 -16.00
N ILE A 553 -10.69 6.62 -16.65
CA ILE A 553 -9.24 6.49 -16.54
C ILE A 553 -8.63 6.56 -17.93
N ASN A 554 -7.67 7.46 -18.11
CA ASN A 554 -6.85 7.53 -19.31
C ASN A 554 -5.40 7.28 -18.92
N ILE A 555 -4.76 6.28 -19.50
CA ILE A 555 -3.36 5.93 -19.26
C ILE A 555 -2.63 6.02 -20.59
N SER A 556 -1.64 6.90 -20.69
CA SER A 556 -0.92 7.13 -21.94
C SER A 556 0.57 7.35 -21.72
N ILE A 557 1.37 6.88 -22.68
CA ILE A 557 2.79 7.22 -22.75
C ILE A 557 2.90 8.70 -23.16
N VAL A 558 3.68 9.47 -22.41
CA VAL A 558 3.92 10.89 -22.68
C VAL A 558 5.30 11.03 -23.30
N GLY A 559 5.37 11.64 -24.48
CA GLY A 559 6.64 12.04 -25.07
C GLY A 559 7.17 13.29 -24.38
N HIS A 560 8.44 13.28 -23.98
CA HIS A 560 9.11 14.50 -23.53
C HIS A 560 9.13 15.50 -24.70
N LYS A 561 8.41 16.62 -24.54
CA LYS A 561 8.74 17.86 -25.25
C LYS A 561 9.53 18.72 -24.27
N ASN A 562 10.77 19.02 -24.63
CA ASN A 562 11.62 19.99 -23.92
C ASN A 562 10.92 21.34 -23.78
#